data_AF-A0A3M0CD27-F1
#
_entry.id   AF-A0A3M0CD27-F1
#
_cell.length_a   1.000
_cell.length_b   1.000
_cell.length_c   1.000
_cell.angle_alpha   90.00
_cell.angle_beta   90.00
_cell.angle_gamma   90.00
#
_symmetry.space_group_name_H-M   'P 1'
#
loop_
_entity.id
_entity.type
_entity.pdbx_description
1 polymer ?
#
loop_
_entity_poly.entity_id
_entity_poly.type
_entity_poly.pdbx_seq_one_letter_code
_entity_poly.pdbx_strand_id
1 'polypeptide(L)'
;MSETGAARPGWREDLPIYAILLLLLVIAASVLYAVSLSRPDNAAGMPHPDLPGMMVGGDGAARWAPIAGAVYVFHTAFMILGGLLFYLGVPVHRRGWRITLVLAAVTAVMLLVTHALHQSYTLFLETGLTVFMGGFPAPAFLALFATWGAYVLYDILFVVAFRHVFLNAEDEAAFNALAAEMKALRENGAAG
;
A
#
# COMPACT_ATOMS: atom_id res chain seq x y z
N MET A 1 -14.20 42.10 -9.10
CA MET A 1 -14.48 40.78 -8.49
C MET A 1 -15.20 39.94 -9.52
N SER A 2 -14.46 39.29 -10.42
CA SER A 2 -15.01 38.26 -11.30
C SER A 2 -14.65 36.92 -10.67
N GLU A 3 -15.64 36.24 -10.10
CA GLU A 3 -15.52 34.83 -9.80
C GLU A 3 -15.22 34.10 -11.10
N THR A 4 -13.95 33.72 -11.29
CA THR A 4 -13.57 32.75 -12.29
C THR A 4 -14.21 31.43 -11.87
N GLY A 5 -15.35 31.12 -12.48
CA GLY A 5 -15.99 29.82 -12.41
C GLY A 5 -15.04 28.77 -12.97
N ALA A 6 -14.13 28.28 -12.13
CA ALA A 6 -13.41 27.05 -12.39
C ALA A 6 -14.47 25.95 -12.43
N ALA A 7 -14.76 25.45 -13.63
CA ALA A 7 -15.62 24.29 -13.83
C ALA A 7 -15.18 23.22 -12.84
N ARG A 8 -16.08 22.80 -11.95
CA ARG A 8 -15.77 21.73 -11.00
C ARG A 8 -15.31 20.51 -11.81
N PRO A 9 -14.18 19.90 -11.48
CA PRO A 9 -13.74 18.69 -12.14
C PRO A 9 -14.89 17.69 -12.14
N GLY A 10 -15.19 17.09 -13.29
CA GLY A 10 -16.32 16.17 -13.42
C GLY A 10 -16.14 14.99 -12.46
N TRP A 11 -17.24 14.42 -11.95
CA TRP A 11 -17.25 13.32 -10.95
C TRP A 11 -16.29 12.13 -11.24
N ARG A 12 -15.83 11.97 -12.49
CA ARG A 12 -14.86 10.96 -12.91
C ARG A 12 -13.42 11.27 -12.45
N GLU A 13 -13.06 12.54 -12.28
CA GLU A 13 -11.73 12.96 -11.86
C GLU A 13 -11.49 12.73 -10.36
N ASP A 14 -12.57 12.77 -9.58
CA ASP A 14 -12.58 12.51 -8.12
C ASP A 14 -12.75 11.02 -7.79
N LEU A 15 -13.05 10.17 -8.78
CA LEU A 15 -13.25 8.72 -8.59
C LEU A 15 -12.10 8.04 -7.81
N PRO A 16 -10.81 8.36 -8.07
CA PRO A 16 -9.71 7.78 -7.29
C PRO A 16 -9.77 8.16 -5.81
N ILE A 17 -10.22 9.38 -5.48
CA ILE A 17 -10.32 9.86 -4.11
C ILE A 17 -11.41 9.07 -3.36
N TYR A 18 -12.59 8.90 -3.96
CA TYR A 18 -13.65 8.08 -3.36
C TYR A 18 -13.24 6.61 -3.21
N ALA A 19 -12.51 6.05 -4.18
CA ALA A 19 -11.96 4.71 -4.09
C ALA A 19 -10.93 4.58 -2.95
N ILE A 20 -10.04 5.56 -2.79
CA ILE A 20 -9.08 5.63 -1.68
C ILE A 20 -9.82 5.66 -0.33
N LEU A 21 -10.82 6.53 -0.18
CA LEU A 21 -11.62 6.62 1.03
C LEU A 21 -12.32 5.30 1.35
N LEU A 22 -12.92 4.64 0.36
CA LEU A 22 -13.54 3.33 0.52
C LEU A 22 -12.53 2.28 1.00
N LEU A 23 -11.33 2.23 0.41
CA LEU A 23 -10.30 1.29 0.82
C LEU A 23 -9.78 1.55 2.23
N LEU A 24 -9.64 2.83 2.63
CA LEU A 24 -9.29 3.19 4.00
C LEU A 24 -10.36 2.72 5.00
N LEU A 25 -11.65 2.84 4.64
CA LEU A 25 -12.75 2.31 5.45
C LEU A 25 -12.71 0.78 5.53
N VAL A 26 -12.41 0.08 4.43
CA VAL A 26 -12.24 -1.39 4.41
C VAL A 26 -11.07 -1.84 5.28
N ILE A 27 -9.95 -1.11 5.23
CA ILE A 27 -8.78 -1.34 6.07
C ILE A 27 -9.14 -1.15 7.54
N ALA A 28 -9.77 -0.03 7.89
CA ALA A 28 -10.21 0.25 9.26
C ALA A 28 -11.19 -0.81 9.76
N ALA A 29 -12.17 -1.20 8.95
CA ALA A 29 -13.14 -2.25 9.28
C ALA A 29 -12.46 -3.61 9.50
N SER A 30 -11.49 -3.99 8.66
CA SER A 30 -10.72 -5.23 8.82
C SER A 30 -9.92 -5.24 10.13
N VAL A 31 -9.29 -4.12 10.49
CA VAL A 31 -8.57 -3.97 11.76
C VAL A 31 -9.53 -4.02 12.94
N LEU A 32 -10.63 -3.25 12.90
CA LEU A 32 -11.65 -3.22 13.95
C LEU A 32 -12.25 -4.61 14.18
N TYR A 33 -12.57 -5.32 13.11
CA TYR A 33 -13.00 -6.71 13.20
C TYR A 33 -11.95 -7.56 13.91
N ALA A 34 -10.69 -7.55 13.44
CA ALA A 34 -9.63 -8.39 14.01
C ALA A 34 -9.36 -8.12 15.50
N VAL A 35 -9.39 -6.85 15.93
CA VAL A 35 -9.18 -6.48 17.35
C VAL A 35 -10.40 -6.69 18.23
N SER A 36 -11.60 -6.77 17.65
CA SER A 36 -12.85 -7.05 18.40
C SER A 36 -13.00 -8.52 18.79
N LEU A 37 -12.23 -9.42 18.15
CA LEU A 37 -12.25 -10.84 18.47
C LEU A 37 -11.57 -11.11 19.81
N SER A 38 -12.14 -12.06 20.56
CA SER A 38 -11.49 -12.56 21.77
C SER A 38 -10.12 -13.13 21.43
N ARG A 39 -9.13 -12.83 22.26
CA ARG A 39 -7.80 -13.43 22.10
C ARG A 39 -7.92 -14.95 22.28
N PRO A 40 -7.32 -15.74 21.38
CA PRO A 40 -7.24 -17.19 21.54
C PRO A 40 -6.50 -17.55 22.83
N ASP A 41 -6.84 -18.70 23.38
CA ASP A 41 -6.09 -19.26 24.51
C ASP A 41 -4.61 -19.39 24.16
N ASN A 42 -3.75 -19.11 25.12
CA ASN A 42 -2.30 -19.18 24.94
C ASN A 42 -1.74 -18.30 23.81
N ALA A 43 -2.41 -17.19 23.46
CA ALA A 43 -1.92 -16.25 22.45
C ALA A 43 -0.51 -15.69 22.75
N ALA A 44 -0.11 -15.66 24.04
CA ALA A 44 1.22 -15.25 24.50
C ALA A 44 2.26 -16.40 24.51
N GLY A 45 1.89 -17.60 24.08
CA GLY A 45 2.71 -18.81 24.19
C GLY A 45 2.38 -19.63 25.44
N MET A 46 2.91 -20.85 25.48
CA MET A 46 2.84 -21.77 26.62
C MET A 46 4.25 -22.12 27.10
N PRO A 47 4.46 -22.45 28.38
CA PRO A 47 5.73 -23.02 28.82
C PRO A 47 6.10 -24.28 28.02
N HIS A 48 7.37 -24.41 27.66
CA HIS A 48 7.86 -25.62 26.99
C HIS A 48 7.77 -26.83 27.94
N PRO A 49 7.20 -27.97 27.52
CA PRO A 49 6.98 -29.12 28.40
C PRO A 49 8.30 -29.68 28.98
N ASP A 50 9.36 -29.71 28.17
CA ASP A 50 10.63 -30.35 28.54
C ASP A 50 11.76 -29.40 28.93
N LEU A 51 11.62 -28.09 28.68
CA LEU A 51 12.72 -27.12 28.81
C LEU A 51 12.31 -25.97 29.74
N PRO A 52 12.64 -26.05 31.04
CA PRO A 52 12.28 -25.03 32.02
C PRO A 52 12.76 -23.64 31.60
N GLY A 53 11.85 -22.65 31.65
CA GLY A 53 12.14 -21.27 31.26
C GLY A 53 12.02 -20.97 29.77
N MET A 54 11.77 -21.96 28.91
CA MET A 54 11.42 -21.74 27.51
C MET A 54 9.91 -21.62 27.29
N MET A 55 9.51 -20.88 26.26
CA MET A 55 8.13 -20.75 25.81
C MET A 55 7.99 -21.35 24.40
N VAL A 56 6.92 -22.09 24.16
CA VAL A 56 6.48 -22.56 22.85
C VAL A 56 5.36 -21.65 22.37
N GLY A 57 5.34 -21.36 21.07
CA GLY A 57 4.21 -20.66 20.46
C GLY A 57 2.91 -21.42 20.74
N GLY A 58 1.84 -20.71 21.12
CA GLY A 58 0.51 -21.31 21.22
C GLY A 58 0.02 -21.81 19.85
N ASP A 59 -1.18 -22.38 19.81
CA ASP A 59 -1.77 -22.93 18.58
C ASP A 59 -1.91 -21.85 17.49
N GLY A 60 -1.03 -21.92 16.48
CA GLY A 60 -0.99 -20.98 15.37
C GLY A 60 -2.22 -21.07 14.47
N ALA A 61 -2.79 -22.27 14.29
CA ALA A 61 -3.97 -22.49 13.46
C ALA A 61 -5.22 -21.90 14.13
N ALA A 62 -5.41 -22.16 15.43
CA ALA A 62 -6.50 -21.57 16.20
C ALA A 62 -6.42 -20.04 16.27
N ARG A 63 -5.19 -19.48 16.28
CA ARG A 63 -4.99 -18.02 16.21
C ARG A 63 -5.24 -17.42 14.85
N TRP A 64 -4.93 -18.15 13.79
CA TRP A 64 -5.06 -17.69 12.41
C TRP A 64 -6.49 -17.73 11.91
N ALA A 65 -7.19 -18.85 12.13
CA ALA A 65 -8.53 -19.11 11.62
C ALA A 65 -9.53 -17.92 11.78
N PRO A 66 -9.68 -17.30 12.96
CA PRO A 66 -10.67 -16.23 13.15
C PRO A 66 -10.32 -14.93 12.41
N ILE A 67 -9.05 -14.67 12.12
CA ILE A 67 -8.56 -13.42 11.51
C ILE A 67 -8.10 -13.59 10.05
N ALA A 68 -7.95 -14.82 9.55
CA ALA A 68 -7.35 -15.11 8.25
C ALA A 68 -8.01 -14.33 7.10
N GLY A 69 -9.34 -14.25 7.10
CA GLY A 69 -10.09 -13.48 6.10
C GLY A 69 -9.87 -11.97 6.21
N ALA A 70 -9.90 -11.43 7.44
CA ALA A 70 -9.69 -10.01 7.68
C ALA A 70 -8.26 -9.57 7.32
N VAL A 71 -7.25 -10.39 7.62
CA VAL A 71 -5.86 -10.16 7.22
C VAL A 71 -5.73 -10.16 5.69
N TYR A 72 -6.39 -11.10 5.01
CA TYR A 72 -6.37 -11.14 3.54
C TYR A 72 -7.01 -9.91 2.91
N VAL A 73 -8.18 -9.49 3.40
CA VAL A 73 -8.90 -8.29 2.93
C VAL A 73 -8.08 -7.04 3.21
N PHE A 74 -7.54 -6.91 4.42
CA PHE A 74 -6.66 -5.82 4.81
C PHE A 74 -5.47 -5.70 3.85
N HIS A 75 -4.74 -6.80 3.65
CA HIS A 75 -3.51 -6.78 2.85
C HIS A 75 -3.81 -6.50 1.38
N THR A 76 -4.87 -7.10 0.84
CA THR A 76 -5.38 -6.83 -0.53
C THR A 76 -5.75 -5.35 -0.71
N ALA A 77 -6.55 -4.80 0.20
CA ALA A 77 -6.97 -3.40 0.16
C ALA A 77 -5.77 -2.45 0.26
N PHE A 78 -4.77 -2.78 1.09
CA PHE A 78 -3.54 -2.02 1.24
C PHE A 78 -2.71 -1.99 -0.05
N MET A 79 -2.60 -3.11 -0.78
CA MET A 79 -1.88 -3.15 -2.07
C MET A 79 -2.57 -2.32 -3.15
N ILE A 80 -3.91 -2.38 -3.21
CA ILE A 80 -4.69 -1.55 -4.15
C ILE A 80 -4.56 -0.07 -3.78
N LEU A 81 -4.59 0.25 -2.49
CA LEU A 81 -4.42 1.62 -1.99
C LEU A 81 -3.09 2.20 -2.42
N GLY A 82 -1.99 1.45 -2.34
CA GLY A 82 -0.67 1.88 -2.83
C GLY A 82 -0.69 2.30 -4.31
N GLY A 83 -1.30 1.47 -5.17
CA GLY A 83 -1.44 1.78 -6.60
C GLY A 83 -2.31 3.02 -6.87
N LEU A 84 -3.39 3.20 -6.12
CA LEU A 84 -4.26 4.38 -6.24
C LEU A 84 -3.60 5.67 -5.73
N LEU A 85 -2.83 5.61 -4.64
CA LEU A 85 -2.06 6.76 -4.15
C LEU A 85 -1.01 7.18 -5.18
N PHE A 86 -0.35 6.21 -5.81
CA PHE A 86 0.58 6.50 -6.91
C PHE A 86 -0.14 7.16 -8.09
N TYR A 87 -1.29 6.61 -8.49
CA TYR A 87 -2.12 7.19 -9.56
C TYR A 87 -2.63 8.60 -9.22
N LEU A 88 -2.95 8.86 -7.95
CA LEU A 88 -3.37 10.18 -7.47
C LEU A 88 -2.27 11.22 -7.67
N GLY A 89 -1.01 10.83 -7.46
CA GLY A 89 0.16 11.67 -7.71
C GLY A 89 0.40 12.00 -9.19
N VAL A 90 -0.25 11.29 -10.13
CA VAL A 90 -0.17 11.61 -11.56
C VAL A 90 -1.06 12.82 -11.86
N PRO A 91 -0.51 13.91 -12.44
CA PRO A 91 -1.30 15.08 -12.83
C PRO A 91 -2.49 14.70 -13.71
N VAL A 92 -3.66 15.29 -13.45
CA VAL A 92 -4.94 14.92 -14.11
C VAL A 92 -4.82 14.90 -15.63
N HIS A 93 -4.18 15.92 -16.21
CA HIS A 93 -3.97 16.06 -17.65
C HIS A 93 -2.99 15.03 -18.25
N ARG A 94 -2.24 14.28 -17.43
CA ARG A 94 -1.32 13.21 -17.84
C ARG A 94 -1.82 11.81 -17.51
N ARG A 95 -3.00 11.69 -16.90
CA ARG A 95 -3.64 10.40 -16.64
C ARG A 95 -4.08 9.77 -17.97
N GLY A 96 -3.23 8.91 -18.52
CA GLY A 96 -3.47 8.19 -19.76
C GLY A 96 -3.64 6.68 -19.57
N TRP A 97 -4.12 6.00 -20.62
CA TRP A 97 -4.24 4.54 -20.65
C TRP A 97 -2.92 3.82 -20.31
N ARG A 98 -1.80 4.27 -20.87
CA ARG A 98 -0.48 3.63 -20.69
C ARG A 98 -0.05 3.58 -19.23
N ILE A 99 -0.04 4.73 -18.55
CA ILE A 99 0.36 4.79 -17.13
C ILE A 99 -0.63 4.02 -16.25
N THR A 100 -1.92 4.06 -16.58
CA THR A 100 -2.96 3.31 -15.86
C THR A 100 -2.74 1.81 -15.98
N LEU A 101 -2.46 1.30 -17.19
CA LEU A 101 -2.20 -0.13 -17.43
C LEU A 101 -0.93 -0.60 -16.72
N VAL A 102 0.14 0.20 -16.76
CA VAL A 102 1.39 -0.13 -16.06
C VAL A 102 1.16 -0.20 -14.55
N LEU A 103 0.45 0.78 -13.98
CA LEU A 103 0.10 0.77 -12.56
C LEU A 103 -0.79 -0.42 -12.18
N ALA A 104 -1.77 -0.74 -13.01
CA ALA A 104 -2.63 -1.91 -12.81
C ALA A 104 -1.81 -3.22 -12.86
N ALA A 105 -0.84 -3.33 -13.78
CA ALA A 105 0.04 -4.49 -13.87
C ALA A 105 0.94 -4.63 -12.64
N VAL A 106 1.56 -3.54 -12.18
CA VAL A 106 2.36 -3.53 -10.94
C VAL A 106 1.49 -3.90 -9.74
N THR A 107 0.29 -3.33 -9.62
CA THR A 107 -0.67 -3.67 -8.56
C THR A 107 -1.05 -5.16 -8.63
N ALA A 108 -1.29 -5.71 -9.81
CA ALA A 108 -1.63 -7.12 -9.98
C ALA A 108 -0.50 -8.05 -9.49
N VAL A 109 0.76 -7.71 -9.75
CA VAL A 109 1.90 -8.45 -9.20
C VAL A 109 1.89 -8.45 -7.67
N MET A 110 1.61 -7.30 -7.04
CA MET A 110 1.48 -7.22 -5.57
C MET A 110 0.37 -8.11 -5.02
N LEU A 111 -0.76 -8.14 -5.73
CA LEU A 111 -1.91 -8.96 -5.34
C LEU A 111 -1.58 -10.45 -5.45
N LEU A 112 -0.83 -10.86 -6.47
CA LEU A 112 -0.33 -12.23 -6.60
C LEU A 112 0.61 -12.59 -5.45
N VAL A 113 1.53 -11.70 -5.07
CA VAL A 113 2.42 -11.90 -3.91
C VAL A 113 1.62 -12.02 -2.61
N THR A 114 0.64 -11.13 -2.42
CA THR A 114 -0.26 -11.14 -1.25
C THR A 114 -1.02 -12.46 -1.15
N HIS A 115 -1.55 -12.93 -2.28
CA HIS A 115 -2.26 -14.20 -2.35
C HIS A 115 -1.33 -15.38 -2.07
N ALA A 116 -0.14 -15.42 -2.71
CA ALA A 116 0.85 -16.47 -2.47
C ALA A 116 1.29 -16.52 -1.00
N LEU A 117 1.52 -15.36 -0.37
CA LEU A 117 1.85 -15.27 1.05
C LEU A 117 0.75 -15.90 1.91
N HIS A 118 -0.49 -15.49 1.71
CA HIS A 118 -1.63 -15.98 2.49
C HIS A 118 -1.82 -17.50 2.34
N GLN A 119 -1.71 -18.01 1.12
CA GLN A 119 -1.83 -19.44 0.84
C GLN A 119 -0.67 -20.24 1.43
N SER A 120 0.58 -19.76 1.29
CA SER A 120 1.74 -20.44 1.87
C SER A 120 1.66 -20.52 3.40
N TYR A 121 1.17 -19.46 4.05
CA TYR A 121 1.01 -19.43 5.49
C TYR A 121 -0.10 -20.37 5.96
N THR A 122 -1.23 -20.37 5.26
CA THR A 122 -2.37 -21.27 5.56
C THR A 122 -1.96 -22.73 5.36
N LEU A 123 -1.31 -23.07 4.25
CA LEU A 123 -0.81 -24.42 3.98
C LEU A 123 0.15 -24.91 5.07
N PHE A 124 1.07 -24.04 5.52
CA PHE A 124 1.99 -24.37 6.60
C PHE A 124 1.26 -24.69 7.90
N LEU A 125 0.23 -23.89 8.26
CA LEU A 125 -0.55 -24.13 9.48
C LEU A 125 -1.40 -25.41 9.41
N GLU A 126 -1.92 -25.75 8.23
CA GLU A 126 -2.75 -26.95 8.04
C GLU A 126 -1.93 -28.24 7.99
N THR A 127 -0.74 -28.20 7.40
CA THR A 127 0.04 -29.41 7.08
C THR A 127 1.31 -29.57 7.91
N GLY A 128 1.79 -28.50 8.54
CA GLY A 128 3.11 -28.43 9.16
C GLY A 128 4.27 -28.45 8.15
N LEU A 129 3.98 -28.52 6.85
CA LEU A 129 4.98 -28.57 5.78
C LEU A 129 5.24 -27.17 5.24
N THR A 130 6.51 -26.83 5.05
CA THR A 130 6.92 -25.61 4.34
C THR A 130 7.98 -25.96 3.31
N VAL A 131 7.92 -25.29 2.16
CA VAL A 131 9.04 -25.24 1.22
C VAL A 131 9.97 -24.11 1.64
N PHE A 132 11.24 -24.20 1.26
CA PHE A 132 12.23 -23.16 1.53
C PHE A 132 12.56 -22.40 0.25
N MET A 133 12.61 -21.08 0.34
CA MET A 133 12.97 -20.16 -0.74
C MET A 133 14.06 -19.22 -0.23
N GLY A 134 15.20 -19.17 -0.93
CA GLY A 134 16.31 -18.29 -0.53
C GLY A 134 16.84 -18.53 0.89
N GLY A 135 16.69 -19.75 1.43
CA GLY A 135 17.10 -20.10 2.79
C GLY A 135 16.05 -19.85 3.88
N PHE A 136 14.87 -19.32 3.54
CA PHE A 136 13.78 -19.06 4.48
C PHE A 136 12.56 -19.94 4.18
N PRO A 137 11.72 -20.28 5.18
CA PRO A 137 10.39 -20.82 4.93
C PRO A 137 9.63 -19.91 3.96
N ALA A 138 8.89 -20.48 3.01
CA ALA A 138 8.20 -19.72 1.96
C ALA A 138 7.33 -18.56 2.50
N PRO A 139 6.53 -18.71 3.58
CA PRO A 139 5.77 -17.59 4.12
C PRO A 139 6.67 -16.44 4.60
N ALA A 140 7.81 -16.76 5.22
CA ALA A 140 8.77 -15.75 5.67
C ALA A 140 9.46 -15.06 4.47
N PHE A 141 9.84 -15.83 3.45
CA PHE A 141 10.41 -15.28 2.23
C PHE A 141 9.45 -14.33 1.52
N LEU A 142 8.18 -14.74 1.38
CA LEU A 142 7.15 -13.95 0.70
C LEU A 142 6.80 -12.67 1.49
N ALA A 143 6.73 -12.76 2.82
CA ALA A 143 6.48 -11.61 3.68
C ALA A 143 7.63 -10.60 3.64
N LEU A 144 8.88 -11.05 3.76
CA LEU A 144 10.03 -10.16 3.92
C LEU A 144 10.61 -9.68 2.59
N PHE A 145 10.73 -10.58 1.60
CA PHE A 145 11.42 -10.26 0.36
C PHE A 145 10.47 -10.04 -0.80
N ALA A 146 9.44 -10.88 -0.98
CA ALA A 146 8.56 -10.72 -2.13
C ALA A 146 7.65 -9.50 -1.98
N THR A 147 7.08 -9.26 -0.80
CA THR A 147 6.19 -8.11 -0.56
C THR A 147 6.95 -6.79 -0.70
N TRP A 148 8.09 -6.66 -0.03
CA TRP A 148 8.95 -5.47 -0.12
C TRP A 148 9.60 -5.33 -1.49
N GLY A 149 10.10 -6.42 -2.07
CA GLY A 149 10.69 -6.45 -3.40
C GLY A 149 9.68 -6.11 -4.48
N ALA A 150 8.40 -6.42 -4.29
CA ALA A 150 7.36 -5.96 -5.20
C ALA A 150 7.23 -4.43 -5.14
N TYR A 151 7.26 -3.77 -3.96
CA TYR A 151 7.23 -2.30 -3.86
C TYR A 151 8.33 -1.59 -4.66
N VAL A 152 9.48 -2.22 -4.83
CA VAL A 152 10.56 -1.71 -5.70
C VAL A 152 10.07 -1.47 -7.14
N LEU A 153 9.06 -2.20 -7.62
CA LEU A 153 8.45 -1.95 -8.94
C LEU A 153 7.77 -0.57 -9.01
N TYR A 154 7.13 -0.12 -7.93
CA TYR A 154 6.60 1.25 -7.85
C TYR A 154 7.73 2.27 -7.80
N ASP A 155 8.80 2.00 -7.06
CA ASP A 155 9.95 2.92 -7.00
C ASP A 155 10.64 3.07 -8.35
N ILE A 156 10.89 1.96 -9.05
CA ILE A 156 11.44 1.95 -10.42
C ILE A 156 10.50 2.72 -11.35
N LEU A 157 9.20 2.44 -11.29
CA LEU A 157 8.22 3.16 -12.09
C LEU A 157 8.25 4.66 -11.80
N PHE A 158 8.32 5.06 -10.53
CA PHE A 158 8.41 6.46 -10.12
C PHE A 158 9.65 7.12 -10.71
N VAL A 159 10.82 6.53 -10.50
CA VAL A 159 12.11 7.09 -10.95
C VAL A 159 12.13 7.22 -12.48
N VAL A 160 11.72 6.18 -13.20
CA VAL A 160 11.73 6.18 -14.68
C VAL A 160 10.67 7.13 -15.24
N ALA A 161 9.48 7.16 -14.63
CA ALA A 161 8.39 8.03 -15.08
C ALA A 161 8.53 9.48 -14.57
N PHE A 162 9.42 9.77 -13.63
CA PHE A 162 9.47 11.04 -12.91
C PHE A 162 9.48 12.25 -13.85
N ARG A 163 10.44 12.28 -14.78
CA ARG A 163 10.63 13.39 -15.73
C ARG A 163 9.58 13.47 -16.84
N HIS A 164 8.79 12.41 -17.03
CA HIS A 164 7.81 12.32 -18.12
C HIS A 164 6.37 12.47 -17.64
N VAL A 165 6.09 12.06 -16.40
CA VAL A 165 4.74 11.95 -15.85
C VAL A 165 4.57 12.91 -14.68
N PHE A 166 5.51 12.96 -13.75
CA PHE A 166 5.34 13.67 -12.47
C PHE A 166 5.82 15.12 -12.52
N LEU A 167 7.06 15.35 -12.95
CA LEU A 167 7.67 16.70 -13.03
C LEU A 167 8.51 16.80 -14.30
N ASN A 168 7.88 17.25 -15.38
CA ASN A 168 8.60 17.53 -16.61
C ASN A 168 9.34 18.88 -16.52
N ALA A 169 10.20 19.17 -17.50
CA ALA A 169 10.98 20.40 -17.52
C ALA A 169 10.10 21.67 -17.63
N GLU A 170 8.93 21.56 -18.26
CA GLU A 170 7.99 22.67 -18.42
C GLU A 170 7.31 23.03 -17.10
N ASP A 171 6.83 22.03 -16.34
CA ASP A 171 6.26 22.22 -15.01
C ASP A 171 7.30 22.80 -14.05
N GLU A 172 8.54 22.31 -14.12
CA GLU A 172 9.64 22.82 -13.30
C GLU A 172 9.95 24.28 -13.64
N ALA A 173 9.98 24.63 -14.94
CA ALA A 173 10.17 26.02 -15.37
C ALA A 173 9.01 26.93 -14.92
N ALA A 174 7.77 26.48 -15.06
CA ALA A 174 6.59 27.21 -14.61
C ALA A 174 6.59 27.41 -13.09
N PHE A 175 6.93 26.37 -12.33
CA PHE A 175 7.08 26.45 -10.88
C PHE A 175 8.17 27.44 -10.47
N ASN A 176 9.35 27.39 -11.11
CA ASN A 176 10.45 28.31 -10.82
C ASN A 176 10.11 29.77 -11.14
N ALA A 177 9.35 30.02 -12.21
CA ALA A 177 8.86 31.37 -12.54
C ALA A 177 7.91 31.90 -11.45
N LEU A 178 6.95 31.09 -11.02
CA LEU A 178 6.03 31.45 -9.92
C LEU A 178 6.77 31.66 -8.60
N ALA A 179 7.78 30.84 -8.29
CA ALA A 179 8.59 30.99 -7.09
C ALA A 179 9.38 32.32 -7.10
N ALA A 180 9.91 32.72 -8.26
CA ALA A 180 10.61 33.99 -8.41
C ALA A 180 9.66 35.19 -8.25
N GLU A 181 8.47 35.13 -8.84
CA GLU A 181 7.42 36.15 -8.69
C GLU A 181 7.02 36.32 -7.21
N MET A 182 6.72 35.22 -6.52
CA MET A 182 6.35 35.24 -5.10
C MET A 182 7.46 35.78 -4.21
N LYS A 183 8.73 35.49 -4.53
CA LYS A 183 9.89 36.05 -3.82
C LYS A 183 9.97 37.56 -4.01
N ALA A 184 9.83 38.06 -5.24
CA ALA A 184 9.85 39.49 -5.54
C ALA A 184 8.68 40.23 -4.85
N LEU A 185 7.48 39.65 -4.84
CA LEU A 185 6.33 40.21 -4.13
C LEU A 185 6.59 40.31 -2.61
N ARG A 186 7.22 39.30 -2.01
CA ARG A 186 7.53 39.31 -0.57
C ARG A 186 8.60 40.35 -0.22
N GLU A 187 9.62 40.51 -1.06
CA GLU A 187 10.68 41.51 -0.86
C GLU A 187 10.13 42.94 -1.02
N ASN A 188 9.27 43.16 -2.03
CA ASN A 188 8.62 44.46 -2.23
C ASN A 188 7.57 44.77 -1.15
N GLY A 189 6.84 43.76 -0.65
CA GLY A 189 5.85 43.92 0.42
C GLY A 189 6.45 44.03 1.83
N ALA A 190 7.72 43.63 2.03
CA ALA A 190 8.46 43.87 3.27
C ALA A 190 9.21 45.22 3.27
N ALA A 191 9.24 45.92 2.13
CA ALA A 191 9.87 47.22 1.95
C ALA A 191 8.88 48.40 2.01
N GLY A 192 7.59 48.13 2.23
CA GLY A 192 6.53 49.14 2.44
C GLY A 192 5.98 49.08 3.85
#